data_AF-A0A4Q6C657-F1
#
_entry.id   AF-A0A4Q6C657-F1
#
_cell.length_a   1.000
_cell.length_b   1.000
_cell.length_c   1.000
_cell.angle_alpha   90.00
_cell.angle_beta   90.00
_cell.angle_gamma   90.00
#
_symmetry.space_group_name_H-M   'P 1'
#
loop_
_entity.id
_entity.type
_entity.pdbx_description
1 polymer ?
#
loop_
_entity_poly.entity_id
_entity_poly.type
_entity_poly.pdbx_seq_one_letter_code
_entity_poly.pdbx_strand_id
1 'polypeptide(L)'
;VGSERHSIVMRSMSGHYFVGPDNGLYTLVADQDGVDEVRIIDESKQRLKGSADSYTFHGRDLYVYVGARLASGQLKFEDSGESAGQKLTKIPYQKAVAEKGELRGVIPVLDPQYGNVWSNIPRELVQKTFANAKQLNVVIRNNGKTVYTKTLPITDTFSGVPTGKPLLYFNSLSNLSLALNQGDFAKANKIGSGPEWTMAITAEK
;
A
#
# COMPACT_ATOMS: atom_id res chain seq x y z
N VAL A 1 10.87 -18.12 -6.22
CA VAL A 1 12.34 -17.88 -6.11
C VAL A 1 12.99 -18.95 -6.99
N GLY A 2 14.04 -18.64 -7.76
CA GLY A 2 14.60 -19.57 -8.74
C GLY A 2 13.67 -19.86 -9.94
N SER A 3 12.87 -18.89 -10.36
CA SER A 3 11.96 -18.99 -11.51
C SER A 3 12.36 -17.98 -12.61
N GLU A 4 11.67 -17.97 -13.75
CA GLU A 4 11.97 -17.09 -14.90
C GLU A 4 11.78 -15.59 -14.66
N ARG A 5 11.29 -15.18 -13.49
CA ARG A 5 11.12 -13.76 -13.16
C ARG A 5 12.49 -13.09 -13.01
N HIS A 6 12.62 -11.87 -13.51
CA HIS A 6 13.85 -11.12 -13.38
C HIS A 6 14.10 -10.66 -11.94
N SER A 7 15.36 -10.67 -11.53
CA SER A 7 15.87 -9.96 -10.37
C SER A 7 16.20 -8.53 -10.80
N ILE A 8 15.74 -7.51 -10.07
CA ILE A 8 15.85 -6.11 -10.49
C ILE A 8 16.34 -5.18 -9.37
N VAL A 9 16.90 -4.04 -9.79
CA VAL A 9 17.01 -2.81 -9.00
C VAL A 9 16.12 -1.76 -9.66
N MET A 10 15.16 -1.20 -8.91
CA MET A 10 14.37 -0.05 -9.33
C MET A 10 14.86 1.20 -8.60
N ARG A 11 15.15 2.28 -9.34
CA ARG A 11 15.28 3.63 -8.79
C ARG A 11 13.94 4.36 -8.94
N SER A 12 13.40 4.88 -7.85
CA SER A 12 12.20 5.73 -7.90
C SER A 12 12.54 7.16 -8.33
N MET A 13 11.54 7.96 -8.72
CA MET A 13 11.76 9.40 -8.98
C MET A 13 12.18 10.17 -7.72
N SER A 14 11.85 9.63 -6.54
CA SER A 14 12.32 10.13 -5.23
C SER A 14 13.78 9.77 -4.91
N GLY A 15 14.46 9.02 -5.79
CA GLY A 15 15.88 8.66 -5.65
C GLY A 15 16.16 7.44 -4.77
N HIS A 16 15.13 6.72 -4.33
CA HIS A 16 15.28 5.51 -3.51
C HIS A 16 15.54 4.28 -4.40
N TYR A 17 16.30 3.32 -3.87
CA TYR A 17 16.56 2.04 -4.53
C TYR A 17 15.74 0.91 -3.91
N PHE A 18 15.12 0.11 -4.76
CA PHE A 18 14.36 -1.08 -4.38
C PHE A 18 14.97 -2.30 -5.09
N VAL A 19 15.47 -3.25 -4.31
CA VAL A 19 16.20 -4.41 -4.82
C VAL A 19 15.43 -5.68 -4.52
N GLY A 20 15.10 -6.45 -5.56
CA GLY A 20 14.39 -7.70 -5.38
C GLY A 20 13.76 -8.22 -6.66
N PRO A 21 12.74 -9.06 -6.57
CA PRO A 21 12.16 -9.68 -7.75
C PRO A 21 11.19 -8.76 -8.48
N ASP A 22 11.18 -8.83 -9.81
CA ASP A 22 10.13 -8.25 -10.62
C ASP A 22 8.93 -9.19 -10.68
N ASN A 23 8.00 -9.03 -9.75
CA ASN A 23 6.79 -9.86 -9.65
C ASN A 23 5.56 -9.09 -9.20
N GLY A 24 5.56 -7.76 -9.35
CA GLY A 24 4.49 -6.91 -8.85
C GLY A 24 4.68 -6.38 -7.44
N LEU A 25 5.71 -6.82 -6.69
CA LEU A 25 5.98 -6.34 -5.32
C LEU A 25 6.06 -4.80 -5.25
N TYR A 26 6.64 -4.17 -6.28
CA TYR A 26 6.86 -2.72 -6.31
C TYR A 26 5.70 -1.92 -6.92
N THR A 27 4.54 -2.54 -7.16
CA THR A 27 3.39 -1.86 -7.81
C THR A 27 3.00 -0.57 -7.07
N LEU A 28 2.82 -0.62 -5.75
CA LEU A 28 2.32 0.52 -4.99
C LEU A 28 3.34 1.66 -4.90
N VAL A 29 4.62 1.33 -4.74
CA VAL A 29 5.68 2.34 -4.70
C VAL A 29 5.92 2.95 -6.08
N ALA A 30 5.82 2.16 -7.15
CA ALA A 30 5.88 2.68 -8.52
C ALA A 30 4.75 3.65 -8.83
N ASP A 31 3.55 3.43 -8.28
CA ASP A 31 2.40 4.32 -8.43
C ASP A 31 2.49 5.57 -7.53
N GLN A 32 3.12 5.47 -6.36
CA GLN A 32 3.26 6.58 -5.41
C GLN A 32 4.45 7.49 -5.74
N ASP A 33 5.64 6.90 -5.90
CA ASP A 33 6.90 7.62 -6.01
C ASP A 33 7.39 7.73 -7.47
N GLY A 34 6.72 7.05 -8.42
CA GLY A 34 7.16 6.97 -9.81
C GLY A 34 8.39 6.08 -10.00
N VAL A 35 8.61 5.65 -11.24
CA VAL A 35 9.77 4.84 -11.64
C VAL A 35 10.69 5.70 -12.50
N ASP A 36 11.92 5.92 -12.04
CA ASP A 36 12.94 6.57 -12.85
C ASP A 36 13.56 5.57 -13.83
N GLU A 37 14.17 4.50 -13.29
CA GLU A 37 14.79 3.44 -14.08
C GLU A 37 14.75 2.09 -13.34
N VAL A 38 14.57 1.01 -14.10
CA VAL A 38 14.67 -0.37 -13.67
C VAL A 38 15.85 -1.02 -14.37
N ARG A 39 16.65 -1.77 -13.62
CA ARG A 39 17.76 -2.57 -14.15
C ARG A 39 17.61 -4.03 -13.78
N ILE A 40 17.80 -4.91 -14.75
CA ILE A 40 17.83 -6.36 -14.55
C ILE A 40 19.20 -6.71 -13.98
N ILE A 41 19.24 -7.28 -12.78
CA ILE A 41 20.46 -7.66 -12.09
C ILE A 41 21.17 -8.77 -12.85
N ASP A 42 22.44 -8.56 -13.19
CA ASP A 42 23.30 -9.61 -13.69
C ASP A 42 23.67 -10.57 -12.54
N GLU A 43 22.88 -11.63 -12.36
CA GLU A 43 23.07 -12.57 -11.26
C GLU A 43 24.43 -13.28 -11.28
N SER A 44 25.08 -13.38 -12.45
CA SER A 44 26.41 -14.01 -12.57
C SER A 44 27.51 -13.15 -11.96
N LYS A 45 27.34 -11.82 -11.96
CA LYS A 45 28.32 -10.85 -11.47
C LYS A 45 28.00 -10.31 -10.09
N GLN A 46 26.71 -10.14 -9.80
CA GLN A 46 26.28 -9.38 -8.62
C GLN A 46 25.89 -10.24 -7.43
N ARG A 47 25.81 -11.57 -7.60
CA ARG A 47 25.54 -12.52 -6.53
C ARG A 47 26.72 -12.65 -5.56
N LEU A 48 26.44 -13.00 -4.31
CA LEU A 48 27.46 -13.30 -3.30
C LEU A 48 28.36 -14.46 -3.78
N LYS A 49 29.68 -14.27 -3.72
CA LYS A 49 30.65 -15.29 -4.15
C LYS A 49 30.46 -16.58 -3.35
N GLY A 50 30.38 -17.72 -4.06
CA GLY A 50 30.17 -19.04 -3.45
C GLY A 50 28.70 -19.40 -3.16
N SER A 51 27.74 -18.54 -3.53
CA SER A 51 26.30 -18.82 -3.36
C SER A 51 25.58 -19.25 -4.65
N ALA A 52 26.34 -19.55 -5.72
CA ALA A 52 25.79 -19.92 -7.02
C ALA A 52 24.94 -21.21 -6.95
N ASP A 53 25.27 -22.13 -6.04
CA ASP A 53 24.56 -23.39 -5.87
C ASP A 53 23.24 -23.25 -5.06
N SER A 54 22.95 -22.06 -4.52
CA SER A 54 21.74 -21.79 -3.72
C SER A 54 20.71 -20.96 -4.50
N TYR A 55 19.68 -21.64 -5.02
CA TYR A 55 18.59 -21.01 -5.78
C TYR A 55 17.33 -20.75 -4.96
N THR A 56 17.27 -21.26 -3.72
CA THR A 56 16.10 -21.13 -2.85
C THR A 56 16.10 -19.85 -2.02
N PHE A 57 17.21 -19.11 -1.98
CA PHE A 57 17.33 -17.93 -1.11
C PHE A 57 17.96 -16.68 -1.77
N HIS A 58 17.46 -16.29 -2.95
CA HIS A 58 17.89 -15.04 -3.63
C HIS A 58 17.75 -13.79 -2.75
N GLY A 59 16.80 -13.80 -1.79
CA GLY A 59 16.67 -12.72 -0.82
C GLY A 59 17.97 -12.38 -0.10
N ARG A 60 18.64 -13.41 0.45
CA ARG A 60 19.91 -13.24 1.17
C ARG A 60 21.09 -13.08 0.20
N ASP A 61 21.19 -14.00 -0.77
CA ASP A 61 22.41 -14.21 -1.55
C ASP A 61 22.57 -13.24 -2.74
N LEU A 62 21.48 -12.58 -3.14
CA LEU A 62 21.45 -11.62 -4.23
C LEU A 62 20.88 -10.28 -3.79
N TYR A 63 19.63 -10.23 -3.31
CA TYR A 63 18.94 -8.95 -3.09
C TYR A 63 19.53 -8.14 -1.95
N VAL A 64 19.73 -8.76 -0.78
CA VAL A 64 20.39 -8.10 0.36
C VAL A 64 21.83 -7.73 0.03
N TYR A 65 22.58 -8.61 -0.64
CA TYR A 65 23.97 -8.34 -1.01
C TYR A 65 24.10 -7.18 -2.00
N VAL A 66 23.29 -7.14 -3.06
CA VAL A 66 23.23 -6.02 -4.01
C VAL A 66 22.79 -4.73 -3.32
N GLY A 67 21.74 -4.79 -2.48
CA GLY A 67 21.28 -3.64 -1.70
C GLY A 67 22.37 -3.06 -0.80
N ALA A 68 23.12 -3.90 -0.10
CA ALA A 68 24.23 -3.47 0.76
C ALA A 68 25.37 -2.83 -0.05
N ARG A 69 25.68 -3.35 -1.23
CA ARG A 69 26.72 -2.78 -2.11
C ARG A 69 26.30 -1.44 -2.72
N LEU A 70 25.03 -1.28 -3.07
CA LEU A 70 24.47 0.03 -3.48
C LEU A 70 24.55 1.03 -2.34
N ALA A 71 24.10 0.65 -1.14
CA ALA A 71 24.09 1.53 0.03
C ALA A 71 25.50 1.95 0.51
N SER A 72 26.50 1.08 0.31
CA SER A 72 27.90 1.38 0.65
C SER A 72 28.68 2.08 -0.46
N GLY A 73 28.08 2.30 -1.64
CA GLY A 73 28.75 2.89 -2.80
C GLY A 73 29.75 1.96 -3.51
N GLN A 74 29.81 0.67 -3.12
CA GLN A 74 30.65 -0.34 -3.77
C GLN A 74 30.10 -0.82 -5.12
N LEU A 75 28.83 -0.55 -5.38
CA LEU A 75 28.16 -0.81 -6.65
C LEU A 75 27.46 0.48 -7.07
N LYS A 76 27.73 0.97 -8.27
CA LYS A 76 26.92 2.03 -8.88
C LYS A 76 25.65 1.42 -9.44
N PHE A 77 24.56 2.19 -9.45
CA PHE A 77 23.28 1.73 -10.00
C PHE A 77 23.43 1.30 -11.46
N GLU A 78 24.20 2.05 -12.24
CA GLU A 78 24.42 1.78 -13.67
C GLU A 78 25.16 0.47 -13.92
N ASP A 79 25.90 -0.02 -12.92
CA ASP A 79 26.66 -1.27 -12.98
C ASP A 79 25.86 -2.47 -12.44
N SER A 80 24.62 -2.28 -11.94
CA SER A 80 23.82 -3.37 -11.38
C SER A 80 23.36 -4.36 -12.46
N GLY A 81 23.23 -3.90 -13.71
CA GLY A 81 22.92 -4.71 -14.88
C GLY A 81 22.23 -3.92 -15.99
N GLU A 82 21.60 -4.63 -16.93
CA GLU A 82 21.01 -4.04 -18.14
C GLU A 82 19.77 -3.19 -17.82
N SER A 83 19.62 -2.06 -18.50
CA SER A 83 18.45 -1.20 -18.37
C SER A 83 17.21 -1.83 -18.98
N ALA A 84 16.13 -1.89 -18.22
CA ALA A 84 14.79 -2.21 -18.68
C ALA A 84 13.92 -0.96 -18.90
N GLY A 85 14.51 0.25 -18.84
CA GLY A 85 13.78 1.51 -18.83
C GLY A 85 12.87 1.60 -17.60
N GLN A 86 11.61 2.00 -17.78
CA GLN A 86 10.62 2.10 -16.70
C GLN A 86 9.72 0.85 -16.58
N LYS A 87 10.07 -0.24 -17.27
CA LYS A 87 9.25 -1.46 -17.31
C LYS A 87 9.33 -2.18 -15.98
N LEU A 88 8.17 -2.46 -15.41
CA LEU A 88 8.00 -3.16 -14.15
C LEU A 88 6.74 -4.02 -14.24
N THR A 89 6.80 -5.26 -13.75
CA THR A 89 5.61 -6.09 -13.56
C THR A 89 4.70 -5.41 -12.52
N LYS A 90 3.42 -5.19 -12.85
CA LYS A 90 2.42 -4.58 -11.95
C LYS A 90 1.27 -5.54 -11.68
N ILE A 91 0.77 -5.52 -10.45
CA ILE A 91 -0.45 -6.24 -10.05
C ILE A 91 -1.63 -5.26 -10.11
N PRO A 92 -2.73 -5.57 -10.82
CA PRO A 92 -3.89 -4.72 -10.83
C PRO A 92 -4.52 -4.65 -9.44
N TYR A 93 -4.91 -3.45 -9.02
CA TYR A 93 -5.64 -3.23 -7.78
C TYR A 93 -6.71 -2.15 -7.98
N GLN A 94 -7.76 -2.20 -7.16
CA GLN A 94 -8.84 -1.23 -7.22
C GLN A 94 -8.38 0.10 -6.61
N LYS A 95 -8.31 1.15 -7.41
CA LYS A 95 -7.99 2.52 -6.94
C LYS A 95 -9.21 3.18 -6.34
N ALA A 96 -9.00 4.09 -5.40
CA ALA A 96 -10.08 4.94 -4.92
C ALA A 96 -10.55 5.89 -6.03
N VAL A 97 -11.85 6.07 -6.17
CA VAL A 97 -12.48 6.90 -7.21
C VAL A 97 -13.51 7.83 -6.62
N ALA A 98 -13.68 8.99 -7.25
CA ALA A 98 -14.69 9.99 -6.92
C ALA A 98 -15.66 10.14 -8.09
N GLU A 99 -16.91 9.74 -7.91
CA GLU A 99 -17.92 9.81 -8.96
C GLU A 99 -19.27 10.25 -8.40
N LYS A 100 -19.90 11.24 -9.04
CA LYS A 100 -21.27 11.69 -8.74
C LYS A 100 -21.53 12.01 -7.25
N GLY A 101 -20.55 12.59 -6.56
CA GLY A 101 -20.65 12.96 -5.14
C GLY A 101 -20.45 11.79 -4.17
N GLU A 102 -20.01 10.63 -4.65
CA GLU A 102 -19.64 9.47 -3.84
C GLU A 102 -18.15 9.14 -4.04
N LEU A 103 -17.45 8.87 -2.94
CA LEU A 103 -16.10 8.28 -2.98
C LEU A 103 -16.20 6.78 -2.75
N ARG A 104 -15.46 6.00 -3.54
CA ARG A 104 -15.38 4.55 -3.40
C ARG A 104 -13.93 4.11 -3.31
N GLY A 105 -13.66 3.15 -2.45
CA GLY A 105 -12.38 2.48 -2.35
C GLY A 105 -12.54 1.06 -1.79
N VAL A 106 -11.41 0.43 -1.51
CA VAL A 106 -11.34 -0.89 -0.86
C VAL A 106 -10.73 -0.78 0.53
N ILE A 107 -10.89 -1.85 1.31
CA ILE A 107 -10.19 -2.07 2.57
C ILE A 107 -9.05 -3.04 2.27
N PRO A 108 -7.85 -2.56 1.86
CA PRO A 108 -6.76 -3.44 1.48
C PRO A 108 -6.19 -4.23 2.67
N VAL A 109 -6.24 -3.64 3.87
CA VAL A 109 -5.66 -4.21 5.07
C VAL A 109 -6.39 -3.69 6.31
N LEU A 110 -6.40 -4.49 7.37
CA LEU A 110 -6.78 -4.03 8.70
C LEU A 110 -5.53 -3.60 9.47
N ASP A 111 -5.73 -2.86 10.54
CA ASP A 111 -4.72 -2.67 11.58
C ASP A 111 -5.00 -3.71 12.69
N PRO A 112 -4.49 -4.96 12.56
CA PRO A 112 -4.94 -6.08 13.38
C PRO A 112 -4.63 -5.92 14.87
N GLN A 113 -3.65 -5.09 15.22
CA GLN A 113 -3.26 -4.86 16.60
C GLN A 113 -4.32 -4.05 17.37
N TYR A 114 -5.01 -3.14 16.68
CA TYR A 114 -5.99 -2.23 17.27
C TYR A 114 -7.41 -2.45 16.76
N GLY A 115 -7.57 -3.21 15.68
CA GLY A 115 -8.87 -3.45 15.05
C GLY A 115 -9.36 -2.28 14.20
N ASN A 116 -8.46 -1.40 13.74
CA ASN A 116 -8.84 -0.30 12.85
C ASN A 116 -9.04 -0.82 11.43
N VAL A 117 -9.92 -0.18 10.68
CA VAL A 117 -10.19 -0.48 9.28
C VAL A 117 -9.52 0.59 8.43
N TRP A 118 -8.49 0.21 7.68
CA TRP A 118 -7.78 1.14 6.79
C TRP A 118 -8.30 0.99 5.37
N SER A 119 -8.80 2.09 4.79
CA SER A 119 -9.16 2.12 3.38
C SER A 119 -7.96 2.55 2.53
N ASN A 120 -8.10 2.45 1.21
CA ASN A 120 -7.19 3.08 0.25
C ASN A 120 -7.68 4.45 -0.25
N ILE A 121 -8.62 5.11 0.45
CA ILE A 121 -9.20 6.40 0.07
C ILE A 121 -8.28 7.53 0.59
N PRO A 122 -7.56 8.26 -0.28
CA PRO A 122 -6.59 9.26 0.15
C PRO A 122 -7.27 10.50 0.73
N ARG A 123 -6.61 11.14 1.70
CA ARG A 123 -7.05 12.42 2.29
C ARG A 123 -7.39 13.48 1.26
N GLU A 124 -6.53 13.66 0.26
CA GLU A 124 -6.71 14.66 -0.79
C GLU A 124 -8.01 14.45 -1.57
N LEU A 125 -8.35 13.19 -1.83
CA LEU A 125 -9.59 12.83 -2.52
C LEU A 125 -10.82 13.16 -1.66
N VAL A 126 -10.77 12.86 -0.35
CA VAL A 126 -11.81 13.24 0.60
C VAL A 126 -11.99 14.75 0.67
N GLN A 127 -10.90 15.50 0.79
CA GLN A 127 -10.95 16.96 0.90
C GLN A 127 -11.48 17.62 -0.38
N LYS A 128 -11.10 17.09 -1.56
CA LYS A 128 -11.57 17.57 -2.85
C LYS A 128 -13.06 17.32 -3.06
N THR A 129 -13.58 16.19 -2.59
CA THR A 129 -15.00 15.81 -2.80
C THR A 129 -15.93 16.32 -1.70
N PHE A 130 -15.47 16.36 -0.45
CA PHE A 130 -16.26 16.75 0.72
C PHE A 130 -15.55 17.86 1.51
N ALA A 131 -15.42 19.04 0.89
CA ALA A 131 -14.73 20.18 1.49
C ALA A 131 -15.31 20.51 2.88
N ASN A 132 -14.43 20.60 3.88
CA ASN A 132 -14.75 20.96 5.27
C ASN A 132 -15.77 20.05 5.99
N ALA A 133 -16.05 18.85 5.46
CA ALA A 133 -16.95 17.90 6.11
C ALA A 133 -16.47 17.56 7.53
N LYS A 134 -17.38 17.63 8.50
CA LYS A 134 -17.13 17.21 9.89
C LYS A 134 -17.64 15.81 10.17
N GLN A 135 -18.57 15.33 9.35
CA GLN A 135 -19.09 13.98 9.39
C GLN A 135 -19.29 13.48 7.96
N LEU A 136 -19.23 12.17 7.78
CA LEU A 136 -19.48 11.53 6.50
C LEU A 136 -20.31 10.27 6.70
N ASN A 137 -21.20 9.98 5.77
CA ASN A 137 -21.90 8.71 5.72
C ASN A 137 -20.99 7.65 5.11
N VAL A 138 -20.79 6.56 5.84
CA VAL A 138 -19.93 5.44 5.46
C VAL A 138 -20.77 4.21 5.22
N VAL A 139 -20.54 3.55 4.09
CA VAL A 139 -21.11 2.24 3.78
C VAL A 139 -19.98 1.25 3.51
N ILE A 140 -19.91 0.17 4.27
CA ILE A 140 -18.97 -0.93 4.03
C ILE A 140 -19.74 -2.12 3.47
N ARG A 141 -19.18 -2.74 2.43
CA ARG A 141 -19.74 -3.93 1.79
C ARG A 141 -18.72 -5.05 1.72
N ASN A 142 -19.21 -6.28 1.81
CA ASN A 142 -18.47 -7.50 1.51
C ASN A 142 -19.20 -8.23 0.38
N ASN A 143 -18.51 -8.48 -0.74
CA ASN A 143 -19.12 -9.10 -1.93
C ASN A 143 -20.41 -8.37 -2.37
N GLY A 144 -20.37 -7.03 -2.35
CA GLY A 144 -21.50 -6.17 -2.71
C GLY A 144 -22.62 -6.06 -1.66
N LYS A 145 -22.64 -6.92 -0.63
CA LYS A 145 -23.64 -6.85 0.45
C LYS A 145 -23.22 -5.83 1.50
N THR A 146 -24.10 -4.89 1.83
CA THR A 146 -23.89 -3.94 2.92
C THR A 146 -23.81 -4.66 4.26
N VAL A 147 -22.71 -4.42 4.99
CA VAL A 147 -22.46 -4.96 6.34
C VAL A 147 -22.40 -3.88 7.41
N TYR A 148 -22.12 -2.64 7.01
CA TYR A 148 -22.10 -1.50 7.92
C TYR A 148 -22.59 -0.24 7.18
N THR A 149 -23.40 0.57 7.85
CA THR A 149 -23.85 1.88 7.36
C THR A 149 -24.00 2.84 8.53
N LYS A 150 -23.27 3.96 8.51
CA LYS A 150 -23.39 4.98 9.56
C LYS A 150 -22.78 6.32 9.15
N THR A 151 -23.39 7.41 9.60
CA THR A 151 -22.75 8.73 9.63
C THR A 151 -21.79 8.80 10.82
N LEU A 152 -20.53 9.12 10.55
CA LEU A 152 -19.45 9.15 11.54
C LEU A 152 -18.74 10.50 11.54
N PRO A 153 -18.34 11.01 12.71
CA PRO A 153 -17.52 12.21 12.79
C PRO A 153 -16.11 11.94 12.29
N ILE A 154 -15.54 12.93 11.59
CA ILE A 154 -14.12 12.97 11.26
C ILE A 154 -13.39 13.67 12.39
N THR A 155 -12.37 13.01 12.93
CA THR A 155 -11.57 13.53 14.04
C THR A 155 -10.08 13.34 13.75
N ASP A 156 -9.24 14.16 14.37
CA ASP A 156 -7.79 14.08 14.18
C ASP A 156 -7.16 12.90 14.94
N THR A 157 -7.79 12.44 16.02
CA THR A 157 -7.32 11.34 16.85
C THR A 157 -8.49 10.60 17.51
N PHE A 158 -8.23 9.40 18.02
CA PHE A 158 -9.23 8.51 18.64
C PHE A 158 -10.02 9.18 19.77
N SER A 159 -9.39 10.07 20.56
CA SER A 159 -10.05 10.78 21.67
C SER A 159 -11.02 11.88 21.24
N GLY A 160 -11.18 12.15 19.94
CA GLY A 160 -12.16 13.09 19.41
C GLY A 160 -13.62 12.63 19.62
N VAL A 161 -13.84 11.39 20.05
CA VAL A 161 -15.14 10.85 20.46
C VAL A 161 -15.02 10.11 21.80
N PRO A 162 -16.11 9.88 22.55
CA PRO A 162 -16.07 9.08 23.78
C PRO A 162 -15.58 7.65 23.55
N THR A 163 -15.03 7.02 24.59
CA THR A 163 -14.60 5.61 24.57
C THR A 163 -15.71 4.69 24.04
N GLY A 164 -15.32 3.76 23.17
CA GLY A 164 -16.21 2.80 22.51
C GLY A 164 -17.04 3.39 21.36
N LYS A 165 -16.91 4.68 21.05
CA LYS A 165 -17.64 5.29 19.92
C LYS A 165 -16.83 5.22 18.63
N PRO A 166 -17.51 5.02 17.48
CA PRO A 166 -16.86 4.99 16.19
C PRO A 166 -16.49 6.39 15.69
N LEU A 167 -15.38 6.46 14.96
CA LEU A 167 -14.89 7.67 14.33
C LEU A 167 -14.29 7.37 12.95
N LEU A 168 -14.27 8.39 12.10
CA LEU A 168 -13.38 8.49 10.96
C LEU A 168 -12.14 9.28 11.37
N TYR A 169 -10.99 8.86 10.84
CA TYR A 169 -9.73 9.58 10.95
C TYR A 169 -8.90 9.33 9.70
N PHE A 170 -7.82 10.10 9.54
CA PHE A 170 -6.80 9.79 8.54
C PHE A 170 -5.64 9.09 9.23
N ASN A 171 -5.31 7.88 8.80
CA ASN A 171 -4.22 7.11 9.39
C ASN A 171 -2.84 7.73 9.06
N SER A 172 -1.77 7.11 9.56
CA SER A 172 -0.38 7.57 9.34
C SER A 172 0.04 7.58 7.86
N LEU A 173 -0.68 6.85 7.00
CA LEU A 173 -0.49 6.86 5.55
C LEU A 173 -1.39 7.88 4.83
N SER A 174 -2.04 8.77 5.58
CA SER A 174 -2.99 9.78 5.08
C SER A 174 -4.19 9.20 4.31
N ASN A 175 -4.63 7.99 4.66
CA ASN A 175 -5.84 7.38 4.11
C ASN A 175 -6.99 7.43 5.12
N LEU A 176 -8.21 7.65 4.63
CA LEU A 176 -9.42 7.63 5.45
C LEU A 176 -9.59 6.25 6.08
N SER A 177 -9.82 6.22 7.38
CA SER A 177 -9.84 5.01 8.19
C SER A 177 -10.93 5.08 9.25
N LEU A 178 -11.39 3.93 9.71
CA LEU A 178 -12.38 3.81 10.78
C LEU A 178 -11.78 3.13 12.00
N ALA A 179 -12.21 3.58 13.17
CA ALA A 179 -11.81 3.04 14.45
C ALA A 179 -12.95 3.12 15.46
N LEU A 180 -12.84 2.37 16.56
CA LEU A 180 -13.52 2.67 17.82
C LEU A 180 -12.49 3.31 18.75
N ASN A 181 -12.87 4.39 19.45
CA ASN A 181 -11.98 4.92 20.49
C ASN A 181 -11.76 3.85 21.58
N GLN A 182 -10.52 3.40 21.75
CA GLN A 182 -10.13 2.31 22.66
C GLN A 182 -10.95 1.02 22.47
N GLY A 183 -11.18 0.62 21.22
CA GLY A 183 -11.86 -0.63 20.90
C GLY A 183 -11.54 -1.16 19.52
N ASP A 184 -11.95 -2.39 19.26
CA ASP A 184 -11.71 -3.08 17.99
C ASP A 184 -12.93 -2.93 17.07
N PHE A 185 -12.83 -2.03 16.09
CA PHE A 185 -13.91 -1.75 15.14
C PHE A 185 -14.18 -2.94 14.21
N ALA A 186 -13.11 -3.55 13.69
CA ALA A 186 -13.20 -4.65 12.73
C ALA A 186 -13.91 -5.86 13.34
N LYS A 187 -13.50 -6.29 14.54
CA LYS A 187 -14.12 -7.40 15.27
C LYS A 187 -15.56 -7.09 15.68
N ALA A 188 -15.83 -5.90 16.20
CA ALA A 188 -17.18 -5.51 16.62
C ALA A 188 -18.19 -5.55 15.46
N ASN A 189 -17.75 -5.27 14.24
CA ASN A 189 -18.60 -5.19 13.05
C ASN A 189 -18.37 -6.35 12.05
N LYS A 190 -17.53 -7.34 12.40
CA LYS A 190 -17.15 -8.48 11.56
C LYS A 190 -16.63 -8.07 10.18
N ILE A 191 -15.78 -7.04 10.16
CA ILE A 191 -15.17 -6.50 8.93
C ILE A 191 -13.82 -7.18 8.67
N GLY A 192 -13.61 -7.57 7.41
CA GLY A 192 -12.33 -8.09 6.90
C GLY A 192 -11.64 -7.08 5.96
N SER A 193 -10.62 -7.57 5.26
CA SER A 193 -9.88 -6.83 4.24
C SER A 193 -9.69 -7.69 3.00
N GLY A 194 -9.59 -7.07 1.83
CA GLY A 194 -9.48 -7.74 0.55
C GLY A 194 -10.21 -6.99 -0.57
N PRO A 195 -10.06 -7.44 -1.84
CA PRO A 195 -10.71 -6.81 -2.99
C PRO A 195 -12.24 -6.85 -2.95
N GLU A 196 -12.83 -7.75 -2.17
CA GLU A 196 -14.28 -7.88 -1.94
C GLU A 196 -14.82 -6.92 -0.87
N TRP A 197 -13.93 -6.35 -0.05
CA TRP A 197 -14.27 -5.39 1.01
C TRP A 197 -14.17 -3.97 0.48
N THR A 198 -15.32 -3.35 0.23
CA THR A 198 -15.40 -2.00 -0.32
C THR A 198 -15.95 -1.01 0.69
N MET A 199 -15.48 0.23 0.58
CA MET A 199 -15.93 1.37 1.39
C MET A 199 -16.44 2.45 0.45
N ALA A 200 -17.67 2.90 0.68
CA ALA A 200 -18.27 4.03 -0.01
C ALA A 200 -18.55 5.15 0.99
N ILE A 201 -18.30 6.39 0.57
CA ILE A 201 -18.44 7.58 1.39
C ILE A 201 -19.30 8.59 0.64
N THR A 202 -20.28 9.16 1.33
CA THR A 202 -21.12 10.26 0.83
C THR A 202 -21.18 11.40 1.85
N ALA A 203 -21.60 12.58 1.39
CA ALA A 203 -21.98 13.66 2.30
C ALA A 203 -23.06 13.21 3.29
N GLU A 204 -23.12 13.87 4.44
CA GLU A 204 -24.24 13.79 5.36
C GLU A 204 -25.52 14.24 4.63
N LYS A 205 -26.64 13.56 4.91
CA LYS A 205 -27.95 13.93 4.34
C LYS A 205 -28.57 15.07 5.12
#